data_AF-A0A151YXQ3-F1
#
_entry.id   AF-A0A151YXQ3-F1
#
_cell.length_a   1.000
_cell.length_b   1.000
_cell.length_c   1.000
_cell.angle_alpha   90.00
_cell.angle_beta   90.00
_cell.angle_gamma   90.00
#
_symmetry.space_group_name_H-M   'P 1'
#
loop_
_entity.id
_entity.type
_entity.pdbx_description
1 polymer ?
#
loop_
_entity_poly.entity_id
_entity_poly.type
_entity_poly.pdbx_seq_one_letter_code
_entity_poly.pdbx_strand_id
1 'polypeptide(L)' 'MNRKISGHEIDRMIRESQVILETDRHLYLYHREQDIRFPCIRDQDRWIIKSAIVKGMWMEAKD' A
#
# COMPACT_ATOMS: atom_id res chain seq x y z
N MET A 1 11.54 -0.80 -17.21
CA MET A 1 11.83 -2.15 -16.65
C MET A 1 10.78 -2.48 -15.61
N ASN A 2 9.85 -3.40 -15.88
CA ASN A 2 8.90 -3.88 -14.87
C ASN A 2 9.63 -4.84 -13.92
N ARG A 3 10.22 -4.29 -12.86
CA ARG A 3 10.79 -5.09 -11.76
C ARG A 3 9.61 -5.73 -11.01
N LYS A 4 9.50 -7.06 -11.05
CA LYS A 4 8.53 -7.78 -10.22
C LYS A 4 8.95 -7.60 -8.76
N ILE A 5 8.10 -6.93 -7.97
CA ILE A 5 8.28 -6.80 -6.53
C ILE A 5 7.82 -8.12 -5.90
N SER A 6 8.70 -8.76 -5.13
CA SER A 6 8.38 -10.00 -4.40
C SER A 6 7.52 -9.73 -3.16
N GLY A 7 6.83 -10.77 -2.67
CA GLY A 7 6.06 -10.67 -1.42
C GLY A 7 6.92 -10.29 -0.20
N HIS A 8 8.17 -10.75 -0.14
CA HIS A 8 9.11 -10.38 0.92
C HIS A 8 9.54 -8.91 0.86
N GLU A 9 9.75 -8.38 -0.35
CA GLU A 9 10.02 -6.95 -0.52
C GLU A 9 8.82 -6.11 -0.07
N ILE A 10 7.60 -6.55 -0.36
CA ILE A 10 6.36 -5.89 0.11
C ILE A 10 6.29 -5.89 1.64
N ASP A 11 6.48 -7.05 2.30
CA ASP A 11 6.44 -7.13 3.79
C ASP A 11 7.46 -6.20 4.43
N ARG A 12 8.69 -6.17 3.90
CA ARG A 12 9.72 -5.24 4.37
C ARG A 12 9.29 -3.78 4.22
N MET A 13 8.82 -3.39 3.03
CA MET A 13 8.37 -2.02 2.77
C MET A 13 7.25 -1.57 3.70
N ILE A 14 6.29 -2.46 4.00
CA ILE A 14 5.17 -2.17 4.90
C ILE A 14 5.68 -1.86 6.31
N ARG A 15 6.63 -2.65 6.82
CA ARG A 15 7.24 -2.44 8.15
C ARG A 15 8.03 -1.13 8.23
N GLU A 16 8.62 -0.71 7.11
CA GLU A 16 9.38 0.55 6.99
C GLU A 16 8.49 1.74 6.62
N SER A 17 7.19 1.53 6.40
CA SER A 17 6.27 2.58 5.99
C SER A 17 5.78 3.41 7.16
N GLN A 18 5.47 4.67 6.87
CA GLN A 18 4.83 5.60 7.80
C GLN A 18 3.32 5.54 7.66
N VAL A 19 2.59 5.63 8.76
CA VAL A 19 1.14 5.84 8.73
C VAL A 19 0.86 7.29 8.34
N ILE A 20 0.09 7.50 7.27
CA ILE A 20 -0.27 8.84 6.78
C ILE A 20 -1.77 9.16 6.92
N LEU A 21 -2.61 8.13 7.07
CA LEU A 21 -4.02 8.24 7.40
C LEU A 21 -4.43 6.98 8.14
N GLU A 22 -5.15 7.14 9.26
CA GLU A 22 -5.75 6.04 9.99
C GLU A 22 -7.17 6.43 10.41
N THR A 23 -8.12 5.55 10.14
CA THR A 23 -9.50 5.61 10.60
C THR A 23 -9.88 4.25 11.20
N ASP A 24 -11.09 4.14 11.70
CA ASP A 24 -11.71 2.88 12.10
C ASP A 24 -11.67 1.78 11.01
N ARG A 25 -11.90 2.17 9.74
CA ARG A 25 -12.05 1.26 8.60
C ARG A 25 -10.90 1.30 7.60
N HIS A 26 -10.07 2.34 7.62
CA HIS A 26 -9.02 2.54 6.63
C HIS A 26 -7.67 2.86 7.26
N LEU A 27 -6.60 2.37 6.65
CA LEU A 27 -5.23 2.69 7.01
C LEU A 27 -4.44 2.94 5.72
N TYR A 28 -3.65 4.01 5.66
CA TYR A 28 -2.77 4.30 4.54
C TYR A 28 -1.34 4.34 5.04
N LEU A 29 -0.52 3.48 4.45
CA LEU A 29 0.91 3.43 4.69
C LEU A 29 1.66 4.06 3.52
N TYR A 30 2.70 4.82 3.83
CA TYR A 30 3.57 5.46 2.85
C TYR A 30 5.03 5.03 3.05
N HIS A 31 5.58 4.38 2.04
CA HIS A 31 6.99 4.04 1.98
C HIS A 31 7.75 5.11 1.21
N ARG A 32 8.42 6.01 1.93
CA ARG A 32 9.04 7.22 1.39
C ARG A 32 10.14 6.94 0.37
N GLU A 33 10.99 5.94 0.61
CA GLU A 33 12.18 5.71 -0.25
C GLU A 33 11.83 5.31 -1.67
N GLN A 34 10.72 4.58 -1.84
CA GLN A 34 10.28 4.07 -3.14
C GLN A 34 9.04 4.82 -3.65
N ASP A 35 8.55 5.80 -2.89
CA ASP A 35 7.34 6.58 -3.18
C ASP A 35 6.11 5.71 -3.48
N ILE A 36 5.90 4.70 -2.62
CA ILE A 36 4.81 3.71 -2.72
C ILE A 36 3.81 3.93 -1.59
N ARG A 37 2.52 3.80 -1.91
CA ARG A 37 1.43 3.82 -0.93
C ARG A 37 0.74 2.46 -0.86
N PHE A 38 0.42 2.03 0.35
CA PHE A 38 -0.37 0.82 0.61
C PHE A 38 -1.70 1.21 1.28
N PRO A 39 -2.80 1.29 0.52
CA PRO A 39 -4.13 1.38 1.09
C PRO A 39 -4.52 0.05 1.73
N CYS A 40 -4.96 0.14 2.97
CA CYS A 40 -5.40 -0.97 3.79
C CYS A 40 -6.86 -0.75 4.22
N ILE A 41 -7.63 -1.84 4.27
CA ILE A 41 -8.99 -1.85 4.83
C ILE A 41 -9.03 -2.73 6.08
N ARG A 42 -9.89 -2.38 7.02
CA ARG A 42 -10.15 -3.21 8.19
C ARG A 42 -11.06 -4.37 7.76
N ASP A 43 -10.64 -5.59 8.03
CA ASP A 43 -11.45 -6.80 7.95
C ASP A 43 -11.37 -7.53 9.29
N GLN A 44 -12.48 -7.54 10.03
CA GLN A 44 -12.52 -7.98 11.43
C GLN A 44 -11.43 -7.24 12.24
N ASP A 45 -10.55 -7.98 12.93
CA ASP A 45 -9.45 -7.44 13.73
C ASP A 45 -8.14 -7.26 12.94
N ARG A 46 -8.17 -7.38 11.61
CA ARG A 46 -6.97 -7.35 10.75
C ARG A 46 -7.00 -6.21 9.74
N TRP A 47 -5.82 -5.71 9.42
CA TRP A 47 -5.63 -4.78 8.30
C TRP A 47 -5.25 -5.58 7.05
N ILE A 48 -6.03 -5.41 5.98
CA ILE A 48 -5.83 -6.08 4.69
C ILE A 48 -5.36 -5.06 3.66
N ILE A 49 -4.21 -5.32 3.04
CA ILE A 49 -3.64 -4.48 1.99
C ILE A 49 -4.37 -4.74 0.68
N LYS A 50 -4.92 -3.70 0.07
CA LYS A 50 -5.72 -3.82 -1.16
C LYS A 50 -4.89 -3.70 -2.43
N SER A 51 -3.86 -2.87 -2.41
CA SER A 51 -2.99 -2.64 -3.55
C SER A 51 -1.68 -1.99 -3.11
N ALA A 52 -0.74 -1.88 -4.05
CA ALA A 52 0.44 -1.03 -3.93
C ALA A 52 0.34 0.03 -5.03
N ILE A 53 0.25 1.30 -4.64
CA ILE A 53 0.14 2.43 -5.55
C ILE A 53 1.53 3.05 -5.68
N VAL A 54 2.15 2.86 -6.85
CA VAL A 54 3.43 3.46 -7.20
C VAL A 54 3.18 4.77 -7.94
N LYS A 55 3.98 5.81 -7.67
CA LYS A 55 3.91 7.07 -8.43
C LYS A 55 4.03 6.82 -9.94
N GLY A 56 3.12 7.40 -10.71
CA GLY A 56 3.03 7.24 -12.17
C GLY A 56 2.13 6.08 -12.62
N MET A 57 1.58 5.29 -11.69
CA MET A 57 0.47 4.38 -12.01
C MET A 57 -0.85 5.16 -12.02
N TRP A 58 -1.50 5.17 -13.18
CA TRP A 58 -2.86 5.66 -13.33
C TRP A 58 -3.79 4.46 -13.39
N MET A 59 -4.88 4.50 -12.63
CA MET A 59 -5.97 3.55 -12.77
C MET A 59 -7.11 4.26 -13.48
N GLU A 60 -7.50 3.78 -14.66
CA GLU A 60 -8.83 4.09 -15.19
C GLU A 60 -9.83 3.24 -14.43
N ALA A 61 -10.81 3.89 -13.80
CA ALA A 61 -12.01 3.19 -13.36
C ALA A 61 -12.73 2.72 -14.64
N LYS A 62 -12.97 1.41 -14.75
CA LYS A 62 -13.96 0.92 -15.71
C LYS A 62 -15.33 1.07 -15.05
N ASP A 63 -16.21 1.80 -15.73
CA ASP A 63 -17.65 1.84 -15.43
C ASP A 63 -18.27 0.44 -15.37
#